data_AF-A0AAV2Q063-F1
#
_entry.id   AF-A0AAV2Q063-F1
#
_cell.length_a   1.000
_cell.length_b   1.000
_cell.length_c   1.000
_cell.angle_alpha   90.00
_cell.angle_beta   90.00
_cell.angle_gamma   90.00
#
_symmetry.space_group_name_H-M   'P 1'
#
loop_
_entity.id
_entity.type
_entity.pdbx_description
1 polymer ?
#
loop_
_entity_poly.entity_id
_entity_poly.type
_entity_poly.pdbx_seq_one_letter_code
_entity_poly.pdbx_strand_id
1 'polypeptide(L)'
;MSAVFSSGGRGARFSGIIKEGNRSEADRERAKQQVEEHPSTVSYWSNQELSNLQQQRMVVEQLRREASIKRQPISEVVEEIKQFIEAHEQEDYLLIGFTSQKANPFREKSSCDII
;
A
#
# COMPACT_ATOMS: atom_id res chain seq x y z
N MET A 1 -26.75 22.61 39.76
CA MET A 1 -27.58 21.38 39.71
C MET A 1 -27.02 20.42 40.74
N SER A 2 -27.78 20.16 41.80
CA SER A 2 -27.47 19.16 42.81
C SER A 2 -27.62 17.75 42.25
N ALA A 3 -26.76 16.84 42.68
CA ALA A 3 -27.17 15.49 43.04
C ALA A 3 -26.22 14.98 44.13
N VAL A 4 -26.80 14.78 45.31
CA VAL A 4 -26.19 14.14 46.48
C VAL A 4 -26.47 12.65 46.34
N PHE A 5 -25.45 11.80 46.50
CA PHE A 5 -25.65 10.38 46.82
C PHE A 5 -24.45 9.95 47.69
N SER A 6 -24.60 9.92 49.01
CA SER A 6 -25.29 8.95 49.86
C SER A 6 -24.28 8.00 50.50
N SER A 7 -24.39 7.99 51.81
CA SER A 7 -23.63 7.33 52.85
C SER A 7 -23.31 5.84 52.65
N GLY A 8 -22.17 5.46 53.21
CA GLY A 8 -22.17 4.41 54.22
C GLY A 8 -21.73 3.03 53.75
N GLY A 9 -20.57 2.58 54.23
CA GLY A 9 -20.11 1.22 53.96
C GLY A 9 -18.90 0.83 54.79
N ARG A 10 -19.16 0.58 56.09
CA ARG A 10 -18.41 -0.26 57.03
C ARG A 10 -17.22 -1.06 56.46
N GLY A 11 -16.06 -0.83 57.07
CA GLY A 11 -15.21 -1.90 57.59
C GLY A 11 -14.53 -2.81 56.58
N ALA A 12 -13.22 -2.63 56.43
CA ALA A 12 -12.30 -3.72 56.73
C ALA A 12 -10.94 -3.11 57.09
N ARG A 13 -10.58 -3.18 58.38
CA ARG A 13 -9.18 -3.15 58.78
C ARG A 13 -8.54 -4.41 58.19
N PHE A 14 -8.10 -4.34 56.94
CA PHE A 14 -7.20 -5.36 56.41
C PHE A 14 -5.83 -5.07 57.01
N SER A 15 -5.59 -5.65 58.19
CA SER A 15 -4.25 -5.99 58.65
C SER A 15 -3.72 -7.09 57.74
N GLY A 16 -3.48 -6.74 56.48
CA GLY A 16 -2.74 -7.57 55.54
C GLY A 16 -1.27 -7.36 55.82
N ILE A 17 -0.69 -8.28 56.60
CA ILE A 17 0.76 -8.49 56.66
C ILE A 17 1.24 -8.48 55.21
N ILE A 18 2.08 -7.51 54.83
CA ILE A 18 2.88 -7.56 53.61
C ILE A 18 3.78 -8.77 53.81
N LYS A 19 3.30 -9.95 53.45
CA LYS A 19 4.19 -11.05 53.11
C LYS A 19 4.79 -10.60 51.80
N GLU A 20 6.01 -10.07 51.86
CA GLU A 20 6.92 -10.15 50.72
C GLU A 20 7.02 -11.64 50.39
N GLY A 21 6.06 -12.11 49.60
CA GLY A 21 6.11 -13.43 49.02
C GLY A 21 7.30 -13.37 48.11
N ASN A 22 8.37 -14.06 48.52
CA ASN A 22 9.51 -14.38 47.69
C ASN A 22 8.96 -14.82 46.33
N ARG A 23 8.92 -13.89 45.37
CA ARG A 23 8.52 -14.15 44.00
C ARG A 23 9.53 -15.18 43.55
N SER A 24 9.09 -16.44 43.52
CA SER A 24 9.99 -17.56 43.62
C SER A 24 11.05 -17.40 42.54
N GLU A 25 12.32 -17.60 42.90
CA GLU A 25 13.38 -17.68 41.90
C GLU A 25 12.96 -18.63 40.77
N ALA A 26 12.16 -19.65 41.06
CA ALA A 26 11.53 -20.53 40.08
C ALA A 26 10.60 -19.82 39.06
N ASP A 27 9.90 -18.73 39.41
CA ASP A 27 9.10 -17.96 38.44
C ASP A 27 9.98 -17.02 37.62
N ARG A 28 11.08 -16.54 38.20
CA ARG A 28 12.10 -15.74 37.52
C ARG A 28 12.93 -16.61 36.56
N GLU A 29 13.23 -17.84 36.96
CA GLU A 29 13.88 -18.87 36.15
C GLU A 29 12.91 -19.45 35.11
N ARG A 30 11.59 -19.58 35.39
CA ARG A 30 10.59 -19.89 34.36
C ARG A 30 10.48 -18.79 33.31
N ALA A 31 10.54 -17.53 33.72
CA ALA A 31 10.59 -16.41 32.79
C ALA A 31 11.90 -16.36 31.99
N LYS A 32 13.05 -16.75 32.59
CA LYS A 32 14.34 -16.87 31.87
C LYS A 32 14.39 -18.08 30.94
N GLN A 33 13.78 -19.21 31.30
CA GLN A 33 13.63 -20.37 30.42
C GLN A 33 12.68 -20.11 29.25
N GLN A 34 11.72 -19.19 29.40
CA GLN A 34 10.91 -18.70 28.26
C GLN A 34 11.64 -17.67 27.38
N VAL A 35 12.77 -17.10 27.83
CA VAL A 35 13.65 -16.22 27.04
C VAL A 35 14.91 -16.98 26.58
N GLU A 36 14.87 -18.32 26.62
CA GLU A 36 15.84 -19.13 25.90
C GLU A 36 15.55 -18.91 24.41
N GLU A 37 16.39 -18.13 23.74
CA GLU A 37 16.35 -17.82 22.31
C GLU A 37 16.14 -19.11 21.51
N HIS A 38 14.87 -19.42 21.22
CA HIS A 38 14.53 -20.58 20.42
C HIS A 38 15.32 -20.49 19.11
N PRO A 39 15.99 -21.55 18.65
CA PRO A 39 16.81 -21.53 17.44
C PRO A 39 16.01 -21.10 16.19
N SER A 40 14.68 -21.18 16.27
CA SER A 40 13.75 -20.61 15.31
C SER A 40 13.82 -19.07 15.23
N THR A 41 13.91 -18.33 16.35
CA THR A 41 13.93 -16.85 16.33
C THR A 41 15.18 -16.30 15.65
N VAL A 42 16.37 -16.82 15.99
CA VAL A 42 17.63 -16.46 15.34
C VAL A 42 17.61 -16.83 13.85
N SER A 43 17.07 -17.99 13.50
CA SER A 43 16.94 -18.39 12.09
C SER A 43 15.90 -17.56 11.34
N TYR A 44 14.80 -17.10 11.96
CA TYR A 44 13.81 -16.22 11.33
C TYR A 44 14.38 -14.85 11.00
N TRP A 45 15.11 -14.21 11.92
CA TRP A 45 15.77 -12.92 11.63
C TRP A 45 16.84 -13.07 10.56
N SER A 46 17.65 -14.14 10.62
CA SER A 46 18.64 -14.44 9.58
C SER A 46 17.98 -14.71 8.21
N ASN A 47 16.86 -15.43 8.19
CA ASN A 47 16.07 -15.65 6.96
C ASN A 47 15.43 -14.35 6.44
N GLN A 48 14.99 -13.46 7.33
CA GLN A 48 14.47 -12.14 6.96
C GLN A 48 15.58 -11.27 6.36
N GLU A 49 16.78 -11.28 6.92
CA GLU A 49 17.95 -10.57 6.39
C GLU A 49 18.38 -11.12 5.03
N LEU A 50 18.41 -12.45 4.87
CA LEU A 50 18.69 -13.11 3.59
C LEU A 50 17.63 -12.77 2.53
N SER A 51 16.35 -12.75 2.90
CA SER A 51 15.24 -12.34 2.03
C SER A 51 15.37 -10.88 1.60
N ASN A 52 15.61 -9.97 2.57
CA ASN A 52 15.81 -8.55 2.30
C ASN A 52 17.01 -8.32 1.36
N LEU A 53 18.11 -9.04 1.57
CA LEU A 53 19.31 -8.96 0.73
C LEU A 53 19.04 -9.47 -0.70
N GLN A 54 18.29 -10.57 -0.83
CA GLN A 54 17.85 -11.08 -2.13
C GLN A 54 16.97 -10.07 -2.88
N GLN A 55 16.01 -9.44 -2.19
CA GLN A 55 15.18 -8.39 -2.76
C GLN A 55 16.02 -7.20 -3.22
N GLN A 56 16.98 -6.75 -2.41
CA GLN A 56 17.89 -5.66 -2.79
C GLN A 56 18.72 -6.00 -4.04
N ARG A 57 19.22 -7.24 -4.14
CA ARG A 57 19.93 -7.70 -5.34
C ARG A 57 19.04 -7.65 -6.58
N MET A 58 17.79 -8.12 -6.47
CA MET A 58 16.83 -8.04 -7.58
C MET A 58 16.59 -6.60 -8.03
N VAL A 59 16.42 -5.67 -7.08
CA VAL A 59 16.22 -4.24 -7.38
C VAL A 59 17.46 -3.66 -8.07
N VAL A 60 18.67 -3.96 -7.60
CA VAL A 60 19.91 -3.47 -8.23
C VAL A 60 20.05 -4.00 -9.65
N GLU A 61 19.75 -5.28 -9.88
CA GLU A 61 19.78 -5.87 -11.22
C GLU A 61 18.73 -5.22 -12.14
N GLN A 62 17.54 -4.92 -11.62
CA GLN A 62 16.52 -4.18 -12.37
C GLN A 62 16.99 -2.76 -12.73
N LEU A 63 17.54 -2.02 -11.77
CA LEU A 63 18.05 -0.67 -11.99
C LEU A 63 19.22 -0.65 -12.98
N ARG A 64 20.09 -1.67 -12.97
CA ARG A 64 21.15 -1.83 -13.97
C ARG A 64 20.58 -2.00 -15.37
N ARG A 65 19.53 -2.81 -15.52
CA ARG A 65 18.82 -2.96 -16.81
C ARG A 65 18.21 -1.65 -17.27
N GLU A 66 17.51 -0.93 -16.38
CA GLU A 66 16.88 0.35 -16.71
C GLU A 66 17.91 1.44 -17.07
N ALA A 67 19.03 1.49 -16.35
CA ALA A 67 20.12 2.42 -16.65
C ALA A 67 20.80 2.11 -17.99
N SER A 68 20.78 0.86 -18.44
CA SER A 68 21.34 0.45 -19.74
C SER A 68 20.46 0.80 -20.93
N ILE A 69 19.24 1.31 -20.72
CA ILE A 69 18.34 1.71 -21.79
C ILE A 69 18.87 2.99 -22.45
N LYS A 70 19.11 2.91 -23.77
CA LYS A 70 19.48 4.07 -24.58
C LYS A 70 18.28 5.00 -24.71
N ARG A 71 18.46 6.26 -24.30
CA ARG A 71 17.43 7.30 -24.43
C ARG A 71 17.62 8.06 -25.72
N GLN A 72 16.53 8.36 -26.42
CA GLN A 72 16.53 9.30 -27.54
C GLN A 72 16.39 10.74 -27.01
N PRO A 73 16.96 11.74 -27.70
CA PRO A 73 16.80 13.13 -27.32
C PRO A 73 15.35 13.56 -27.50
N ILE A 74 14.84 14.30 -26.51
CA ILE A 74 13.43 14.73 -26.48
C ILE A 74 13.09 15.58 -27.71
N SER A 75 14.04 16.38 -28.21
CA SER A 75 13.84 17.19 -29.41
C SER A 75 13.48 16.35 -30.64
N GLU A 76 14.10 15.19 -30.85
CA GLU A 76 13.81 14.32 -32.01
C GLU A 76 12.47 13.62 -31.82
N VAL A 77 12.24 13.03 -30.64
CA VAL A 77 11.00 12.29 -30.34
C VAL A 77 9.76 13.19 -30.44
N VAL A 78 9.87 14.45 -30.02
CA VAL A 78 8.75 15.39 -30.13
C VAL A 78 8.42 15.71 -31.59
N GLU A 79 9.43 15.84 -32.45
CA GLU A 79 9.19 16.06 -33.88
C GLU A 79 8.55 14.84 -34.55
N GLU A 80 8.98 13.63 -34.18
CA GLU A 80 8.34 12.38 -34.64
C GLU A 80 6.87 12.30 -34.21
N ILE A 81 6.57 12.65 -32.96
CA ILE A 81 5.18 12.68 -32.46
C ILE A 81 4.34 13.69 -33.24
N LYS A 82 4.87 14.91 -33.48
CA LYS A 82 4.16 15.93 -34.26
C LYS A 82 3.86 15.45 -35.67
N GLN A 83 4.85 14.91 -36.37
CA GLN A 83 4.68 14.38 -37.72
C GLN A 83 3.61 13.28 -37.77
N PHE A 84 3.60 12.40 -36.77
CA PHE A 84 2.58 11.37 -36.67
C PHE A 84 1.17 11.96 -36.50
N ILE A 85 1.02 12.98 -35.64
CA ILE A 85 -0.26 13.65 -35.42
C ILE A 85 -0.72 14.36 -36.70
N GLU A 86 0.14 15.15 -37.34
CA GLU A 86 -0.16 15.88 -38.58
C GLU A 86 -0.56 14.94 -39.73
N ALA A 87 0.06 13.75 -39.80
CA ALA A 87 -0.28 12.76 -40.82
C ALA A 87 -1.69 12.15 -40.64
N HIS A 88 -2.19 12.06 -39.40
CA HIS A 88 -3.45 11.39 -39.06
C HIS A 88 -4.58 12.35 -38.64
N GLU A 89 -4.29 13.64 -38.52
CA GLU A 89 -5.28 14.64 -38.05
C GLU A 89 -6.55 14.66 -38.92
N GLN A 90 -6.41 14.40 -40.23
CA GLN A 90 -7.51 14.44 -41.19
C GLN A 90 -8.45 13.23 -41.06
N GLU A 91 -7.98 12.15 -40.45
CA GLU A 91 -8.75 10.94 -40.17
C GLU A 91 -9.40 10.99 -38.78
N ASP A 92 -9.01 11.96 -37.94
CA ASP A 92 -9.58 12.15 -36.62
C ASP A 92 -10.93 12.88 -36.69
N TYR A 93 -12.01 12.11 -36.62
CA TYR A 93 -13.38 12.61 -36.60
C TYR A 93 -13.71 13.47 -35.37
N LEU A 94 -12.92 13.42 -34.29
CA LEU A 94 -13.10 14.29 -33.14
C LEU A 94 -12.46 15.66 -33.33
N LEU A 95 -11.47 15.75 -34.22
CA LEU A 95 -10.82 17.01 -34.59
C LEU A 95 -11.52 17.69 -35.75
N ILE A 96 -11.69 17.00 -36.88
CA ILE A 96 -12.25 17.55 -38.12
C ILE A 96 -13.78 17.49 -38.15
N GLY A 97 -14.37 16.55 -37.40
CA GLY A 97 -15.79 16.25 -37.47
C GLY A 97 -16.14 15.29 -38.62
N PHE A 98 -17.37 14.81 -38.60
CA PHE A 98 -17.89 13.99 -39.70
C PHE A 98 -18.26 14.87 -40.90
N THR A 99 -17.82 14.48 -42.09
CA THR A 99 -18.14 15.17 -43.37
C THR A 99 -19.64 15.23 -43.66
N SER A 100 -20.42 14.29 -43.11
CA SER A 100 -21.87 14.30 -43.14
C SER A 100 -22.40 13.73 -41.83
N GLN A 101 -23.53 14.25 -41.35
CA GLN A 101 -24.17 13.68 -40.16
C GLN A 101 -24.51 12.19 -40.33
N LYS A 102 -24.73 11.70 -41.55
CA LYS A 102 -25.00 10.28 -41.83
C LYS A 102 -23.78 9.36 -41.60
N ALA A 103 -22.57 9.92 -41.62
CA ALA A 103 -21.35 9.16 -41.33
C ALA A 103 -21.11 9.01 -39.82
N ASN A 104 -21.77 9.82 -38.98
CA ASN A 104 -21.70 9.68 -37.53
C ASN A 104 -22.57 8.49 -37.07
N PRO A 105 -21.98 7.42 -36.50
CA PRO A 105 -22.75 6.29 -35.98
C PRO A 105 -23.71 6.66 -34.83
N PHE A 106 -23.41 7.75 -34.13
CA PHE A 106 -24.19 8.26 -33.00
C PHE A 106 -25.17 9.37 -33.39
N ARG A 107 -25.45 9.55 -34.68
CA ARG A 107 -26.45 10.53 -35.14
C ARG A 107 -27.84 10.14 -34.63
N GLU A 108 -28.60 11.12 -34.17
CA GLU A 108 -30.02 10.93 -33.90
C GLU A 108 -30.74 10.45 -35.16
N LYS A 109 -31.49 9.35 -35.02
CA LYS A 109 -32.39 8.88 -36.06
C LYS A 109 -33.59 9.82 -36.05
N SER A 110 -33.92 10.44 -37.18
CA SER A 110 -35.20 11.14 -37.32
C SER A 110 -36.31 10.19 -36.90
N SER A 111 -37.13 10.58 -35.92
CA SER A 111 -38.30 9.80 -35.52
C SER A 111 -39.16 9.56 -36.75
N CYS A 112 -39.35 8.29 -37.09
CA CYS A 112 -40.39 7.92 -38.04
C CYS A 112 -41.64 7.73 -37.20
N ASP A 113 -42.45 8.79 -37.08
CA ASP A 113 -43.78 8.66 -36.52
C ASP A 113 -44.66 8.02 -37.59
N ILE A 114 -45.05 6.78 -37.36
CA ILE A 114 -46.06 6.09 -38.17
C ILE A 114 -47.40 6.71 -37.77
N ILE A 115 -47.94 7.56 -38.64
CA ILE A 115 -49.30 8.09 -38.55
C ILE A 115 -50.21 7.25 -39.43
#